data_AF-A0A0M0JU83-F1
#
_entry.id   AF-A0A0M0JU83-F1
#
_cell.length_a   1.000
_cell.length_b   1.000
_cell.length_c   1.000
_cell.angle_alpha   90.00
_cell.angle_beta   90.00
_cell.angle_gamma   90.00
#
_symmetry.space_group_name_H-M   'P 1'
#
loop_
_entity.id
_entity.type
_entity.pdbx_description
1 polymer ?
#
loop_
_entity_poly.entity_id
_entity_poly.type
_entity_poly.pdbx_seq_one_letter_code
_entity_poly.pdbx_strand_id
1 'polypeptide(L)'
;GRLIADAVDASRWLPNLAKVTGLGGFEVDVAALRRVASSDGSEFQDFPPYPMAGVRACIRGEGEAPMEVLLAACALRDGEARVPPGAFCDDTSLTSIALPPGLTSIGECAFEGCSSLTSIELPAGLTSLDWCAFGGCSSLTLIELPAGLTSLGDCVFSDCSSLTSIELPAGLTSIGSYVLDGCSSLTSIKLPAGYTSIGDNAFKDCSSMTSIGLPAGLTSIGFHAFFGCSSLTSIELPAGLTSIGRSAFENCSSMTSIKLPAGPTSISEGAFSGCSSLTSIELPASFDLRMSSFAGVPPSTILRSLPIHRDAPATVP
;
A
#
# COMPACT_ATOMS: atom_id res chain seq x y z
N GLY A 1 -18.02 -10.04 29.20
CA GLY A 1 -18.10 -9.25 30.45
C GLY A 1 -17.23 -8.03 30.28
N ARG A 2 -17.77 -6.85 30.59
CA ARG A 2 -17.24 -5.52 30.24
C ARG A 2 -15.81 -5.25 30.74
N LEU A 3 -15.04 -4.55 29.90
CA LEU A 3 -13.90 -3.70 30.26
C LEU A 3 -14.32 -2.61 31.25
N ILE A 4 -13.45 -2.28 32.21
CA ILE A 4 -13.03 -0.94 32.69
C ILE A 4 -12.12 -1.17 33.91
N ALA A 5 -10.87 -0.66 33.87
CA ALA A 5 -10.21 -0.01 35.01
C ALA A 5 -8.80 0.52 34.63
N ASP A 6 -8.72 1.85 34.54
CA ASP A 6 -7.64 2.76 34.96
C ASP A 6 -6.16 2.44 34.69
N ALA A 7 -5.61 3.26 33.79
CA ALA A 7 -4.25 3.28 33.27
C ALA A 7 -3.18 3.90 34.21
N VAL A 8 -3.24 3.66 35.53
CA VAL A 8 -2.19 4.13 36.47
C VAL A 8 -1.57 2.99 37.30
N ASP A 9 -2.09 1.77 37.22
CA ASP A 9 -1.74 0.65 38.12
C ASP A 9 -1.12 -0.58 37.42
N ALA A 10 -0.62 -0.45 36.18
CA ALA A 10 -0.08 -1.57 35.40
C ALA A 10 1.16 -2.25 36.03
N SER A 11 1.84 -1.58 36.97
CA SER A 11 2.98 -2.14 37.72
C SER A 11 2.56 -3.13 38.83
N ARG A 12 1.26 -3.24 39.15
CA ARG A 12 0.72 -4.18 40.14
C ARG A 12 0.12 -5.47 39.55
N TRP A 13 -0.15 -5.52 38.26
CA TRP A 13 -1.04 -6.53 37.70
C TRP A 13 -0.41 -7.74 37.02
N LEU A 14 0.91 -7.89 36.90
CA LEU A 14 1.54 -9.19 36.57
C LEU A 14 3.02 -9.27 36.99
N PRO A 15 3.37 -9.37 38.29
CA PRO A 15 4.73 -9.71 38.71
C PRO A 15 5.11 -11.19 38.46
N ASN A 16 4.15 -12.03 38.04
CA ASN A 16 4.28 -13.49 38.11
C ASN A 16 3.99 -14.25 36.81
N LEU A 17 3.96 -13.62 35.63
CA LEU A 17 4.09 -14.38 34.38
C LEU A 17 5.57 -14.70 34.11
N ALA A 18 6.25 -15.28 35.10
CA ALA A 18 7.65 -15.66 35.00
C ALA A 18 7.84 -16.81 34.00
N LYS A 19 6.77 -17.56 33.70
CA LYS A 19 6.78 -18.73 32.82
C LYS A 19 5.41 -18.93 32.19
N VAL A 20 5.35 -18.96 30.87
CA VAL A 20 4.23 -19.58 30.14
C VAL A 20 4.63 -21.04 29.89
N THR A 21 3.95 -21.98 30.54
CA THR A 21 4.08 -23.42 30.26
C THR A 21 2.78 -23.93 29.64
N GLY A 22 2.89 -24.77 28.60
CA GLY A 22 1.73 -25.35 27.92
C GLY A 22 1.82 -25.37 26.39
N LEU A 23 2.83 -24.74 25.79
CA LEU A 23 3.07 -24.75 24.35
C LEU A 23 4.13 -25.81 24.02
N GLY A 24 3.77 -27.09 24.06
CA GLY A 24 4.63 -28.18 23.57
C GLY A 24 5.95 -28.42 24.32
N GLY A 25 6.11 -27.90 25.54
CA GLY A 25 7.30 -28.12 26.38
C GLY A 25 8.32 -26.98 26.39
N PHE A 26 8.03 -25.83 25.76
CA PHE A 26 8.89 -24.65 25.83
C PHE A 26 8.51 -23.73 27.01
N GLU A 27 9.52 -23.23 27.72
CA GLU A 27 9.40 -22.16 28.74
C GLU A 27 9.93 -20.84 28.15
N VAL A 28 9.13 -19.77 28.21
CA VAL A 28 9.59 -18.42 27.84
C VAL A 28 9.68 -17.55 29.07
N ASP A 29 10.89 -17.03 29.34
CA ASP A 29 11.14 -16.01 30.34
C ASP A 29 10.93 -14.63 29.72
N VAL A 30 9.79 -14.01 30.05
CA VAL A 30 9.37 -12.71 29.55
C VAL A 30 10.33 -11.58 29.97
N ALA A 31 11.12 -11.77 31.04
CA ALA A 31 12.13 -10.80 31.48
C ALA A 31 13.39 -10.77 30.59
N ALA A 32 13.58 -11.76 29.71
CA ALA A 32 14.74 -11.89 28.82
C ALA A 32 14.61 -11.11 27.49
N LEU A 33 13.41 -10.64 27.13
CA LEU A 33 13.17 -9.79 25.96
C LEU A 33 13.72 -8.38 26.20
N ARG A 34 15.04 -8.19 26.06
CA ARG A 34 15.71 -6.88 26.20
C ARG A 34 15.92 -6.21 24.84
N ARG A 35 15.66 -4.89 24.79
CA ARG A 35 16.03 -4.01 23.66
C ARG A 35 17.54 -4.03 23.42
N VAL A 36 17.96 -4.17 22.17
CA VAL A 36 19.33 -3.89 21.73
C VAL A 36 19.23 -2.77 20.71
N ALA A 37 19.67 -1.55 21.04
CA ALA A 37 19.62 -0.44 20.08
C ALA A 37 20.42 -0.79 18.81
N SER A 38 19.80 -0.75 17.63
CA SER A 38 20.55 -0.65 16.38
C SER A 38 20.82 0.82 16.09
N SER A 39 22.11 1.16 16.04
CA SER A 39 22.61 2.28 15.26
C SER A 39 22.64 1.81 13.82
N ASP A 40 21.89 2.43 12.91
CA ASP A 40 22.36 2.72 11.55
C ASP A 40 21.42 3.75 10.92
N GLY A 41 22.04 4.82 10.43
CA GLY A 41 21.36 5.97 9.85
C GLY A 41 21.06 5.74 8.38
N SER A 42 19.77 5.75 8.03
CA SER A 42 19.27 5.99 6.68
C SER A 42 18.32 7.19 6.71
N GLU A 43 18.41 8.02 5.67
CA GLU A 43 17.92 9.41 5.60
C GLU A 43 16.39 9.53 5.44
N PHE A 44 15.62 9.03 6.40
CA PHE A 44 14.23 9.47 6.64
C PHE A 44 14.09 9.82 8.12
N GLN A 45 14.63 10.99 8.50
CA GLN A 45 14.59 11.51 9.86
C GLN A 45 13.16 11.95 10.22
N ASP A 46 12.43 11.13 10.99
CA ASP A 46 11.56 11.56 12.10
C ASP A 46 10.81 10.41 12.83
N PHE A 47 11.32 9.18 12.86
CA PHE A 47 10.67 8.09 13.60
C PHE A 47 11.46 7.67 14.86
N PRO A 48 10.78 7.50 16.01
CA PRO A 48 11.42 6.97 17.23
C PRO A 48 11.95 5.55 16.97
N PRO A 49 13.00 5.12 17.67
CA PRO A 49 13.59 3.79 17.46
C PRO A 49 12.54 2.70 17.67
N TYR A 50 12.32 1.88 16.64
CA TYR A 50 11.37 0.76 16.71
C TYR A 50 11.72 -0.12 17.91
N PRO A 51 10.74 -0.49 18.76
CA PRO A 51 11.01 -1.23 19.99
C PRO A 51 11.64 -2.61 19.79
N MET A 52 11.66 -3.12 18.55
CA MET A 52 12.24 -4.42 18.15
C MET A 52 13.50 -4.28 17.29
N ALA A 53 13.93 -3.08 16.93
CA ALA A 53 15.21 -2.88 16.23
C ALA A 53 16.34 -3.48 17.08
N GLY A 54 17.08 -4.46 16.53
CA GLY A 54 18.12 -5.23 17.23
C GLY A 54 17.64 -6.33 18.18
N VAL A 55 16.34 -6.53 18.40
CA VAL A 55 15.81 -7.66 19.19
C VAL A 55 15.91 -8.93 18.34
N ARG A 56 17.06 -9.60 18.41
CA ARG A 56 17.12 -11.03 18.07
C ARG A 56 16.49 -11.80 19.21
N ALA A 57 15.44 -12.57 18.94
CA ALA A 57 14.87 -13.50 19.90
C ALA A 57 15.86 -14.66 20.17
N CYS A 58 16.89 -14.40 20.97
CA CYS A 58 17.76 -15.42 21.53
C CYS A 58 17.20 -15.77 22.92
N ILE A 59 16.19 -16.65 22.94
CA ILE A 59 15.76 -17.29 24.18
C ILE A 59 16.85 -18.30 24.53
N ARG A 60 17.47 -18.17 25.71
CA ARG A 60 18.53 -19.08 26.15
C ARG A 60 17.98 -20.51 26.28
N GLY A 61 18.31 -21.34 25.31
CA GLY A 61 18.06 -22.77 25.25
C GLY A 61 18.19 -23.18 23.79
N GLU A 62 18.94 -24.24 23.48
CA GLU A 62 19.19 -24.65 22.09
C GLU A 62 17.87 -24.93 21.35
N GLY A 63 17.48 -24.04 20.44
CA GLY A 63 16.31 -24.18 19.58
C GLY A 63 15.56 -22.86 19.36
N GLU A 64 15.25 -22.53 18.10
CA GLU A 64 14.35 -21.45 17.73
C GLU A 64 12.97 -21.69 18.37
N ALA A 65 12.44 -20.71 19.12
CA ALA A 65 11.10 -20.83 19.65
C ALA A 65 10.09 -20.75 18.49
N PRO A 66 9.11 -21.67 18.42
CA PRO A 66 8.11 -21.64 17.35
C PRO A 66 7.36 -20.30 17.36
N MET A 67 7.10 -19.74 16.17
CA MET A 67 6.44 -18.44 15.95
C MET A 67 5.13 -18.29 16.76
N GLU A 68 4.42 -19.40 16.99
CA GLU A 68 3.24 -19.49 17.85
C GLU A 68 3.48 -19.02 19.28
N VAL A 69 4.67 -19.26 19.84
CA VAL A 69 5.05 -18.89 21.21
C VAL A 69 5.38 -17.40 21.31
N LEU A 70 6.06 -16.85 20.30
CA LEU A 70 6.36 -15.43 20.21
C LEU A 70 5.09 -14.61 20.06
N LEU A 71 4.18 -15.03 19.17
CA LEU A 71 2.90 -14.36 18.96
C LEU A 71 1.92 -14.56 20.14
N ALA A 72 1.95 -15.72 20.82
CA ALA A 72 1.19 -15.91 22.06
C ALA A 72 1.67 -14.95 23.16
N ALA A 73 2.99 -14.73 23.28
CA ALA A 73 3.53 -13.74 24.21
C ALA A 73 3.08 -12.30 23.85
N CYS A 74 2.99 -11.98 22.55
CA CYS A 74 2.49 -10.68 22.08
C CYS A 74 0.99 -10.51 22.34
N ALA A 75 0.19 -11.53 22.05
CA ALA A 75 -1.25 -11.54 22.32
C ALA A 75 -1.58 -11.44 23.81
N LEU A 76 -0.79 -12.09 24.67
CA LEU A 76 -0.93 -11.99 26.13
C LEU A 76 -0.52 -10.62 26.68
N ARG A 77 0.40 -9.92 26.02
CA ARG A 77 0.92 -8.62 26.46
C ARG A 77 0.01 -7.46 26.07
N ASP A 78 -0.54 -7.49 24.85
CA ASP A 78 -1.27 -6.36 24.27
C ASP A 78 -2.78 -6.64 24.08
N GLY A 79 -3.24 -7.86 24.36
CA GLY A 79 -4.64 -8.26 24.20
C GLY A 79 -5.09 -8.50 22.76
N GLU A 80 -4.17 -8.42 21.80
CA GLU A 80 -4.42 -8.56 20.36
C GLU A 80 -3.50 -9.61 19.73
N ALA A 81 -4.06 -10.52 18.93
CA ALA A 81 -3.28 -11.49 18.17
C ALA A 81 -2.63 -10.81 16.96
N ARG A 82 -1.46 -10.19 17.14
CA ARG A 82 -0.78 -9.41 16.08
C ARG A 82 0.69 -9.74 15.93
N VAL A 83 1.23 -9.55 14.73
CA VAL A 83 2.69 -9.54 14.52
C VAL A 83 3.21 -8.21 15.08
N PRO A 84 4.20 -8.20 15.98
CA PRO A 84 4.73 -6.97 16.55
C PRO A 84 5.30 -6.03 15.49
N PRO A 85 5.21 -4.72 15.72
CA PRO A 85 5.93 -3.74 14.93
C PRO A 85 7.43 -4.08 14.83
N GLY A 86 7.97 -4.07 13.60
CA GLY A 86 9.37 -4.31 13.30
C GLY A 86 9.88 -5.73 13.62
N ALA A 87 9.01 -6.74 13.76
CA ALA A 87 9.39 -8.08 14.21
C ALA A 87 10.49 -8.75 13.35
N PHE A 88 10.45 -8.55 12.03
CA PHE A 88 11.38 -9.10 11.04
C PHE A 88 12.01 -8.00 10.18
N CYS A 89 11.96 -6.74 10.63
CA CYS A 89 12.52 -5.61 9.90
C CYS A 89 13.99 -5.88 9.51
N ASP A 90 14.31 -5.70 8.24
CA ASP A 90 15.61 -5.94 7.60
C ASP A 90 16.14 -7.37 7.73
N ASP A 91 15.28 -8.36 7.99
CA ASP A 91 15.66 -9.77 7.90
C ASP A 91 15.77 -10.20 6.43
N THR A 92 16.90 -9.84 5.83
CA THR A 92 17.27 -10.20 4.46
C THR A 92 17.48 -11.70 4.24
N SER A 93 17.44 -12.52 5.30
CA SER A 93 17.56 -13.99 5.20
C SER A 93 16.21 -14.71 5.20
N LEU A 94 15.14 -14.03 5.62
CA LEU A 94 13.80 -14.60 5.69
C LEU A 94 13.25 -14.88 4.29
N THR A 95 13.03 -16.16 3.97
CA THR A 95 12.52 -16.59 2.66
C THR A 95 11.05 -17.00 2.69
N SER A 96 10.58 -17.47 3.83
CA SER A 96 9.20 -17.88 4.10
C SER A 96 8.94 -17.86 5.60
N ILE A 97 7.69 -17.67 5.99
CA ILE A 97 7.22 -17.74 7.37
C ILE A 97 5.78 -18.25 7.41
N ALA A 98 5.48 -19.12 8.36
CA ALA A 98 4.11 -19.55 8.63
C ALA A 98 3.50 -18.65 9.73
N LEU A 99 2.41 -17.96 9.40
CA LEU A 99 1.65 -17.15 10.34
C LEU A 99 0.52 -17.96 10.97
N PRO A 100 0.26 -17.83 12.29
CA PRO A 100 -0.78 -18.60 12.95
C PRO A 100 -2.19 -18.11 12.53
N PRO A 101 -3.18 -19.01 12.49
CA PRO A 101 -4.52 -18.71 11.96
C PRO A 101 -5.31 -17.71 12.82
N GLY A 102 -4.94 -17.51 14.09
CA GLY A 102 -5.60 -16.59 15.02
C GLY A 102 -5.18 -15.12 14.89
N LEU A 103 -4.26 -14.80 13.98
CA LEU A 103 -3.73 -13.46 13.79
C LEU A 103 -4.79 -12.51 13.21
N THR A 104 -4.93 -11.33 13.81
CA THR A 104 -5.87 -10.28 13.42
C THR A 104 -5.21 -9.09 12.75
N SER A 105 -3.91 -8.83 13.00
CA SER A 105 -3.17 -7.74 12.35
C SER A 105 -1.67 -8.01 12.19
N ILE A 106 -1.05 -7.32 11.23
CA ILE A 106 0.41 -7.26 11.07
C ILE A 106 0.84 -5.83 11.36
N GLY A 107 1.69 -5.66 12.37
CA GLY A 107 2.12 -4.37 12.85
C GLY A 107 3.05 -3.62 11.90
N GLU A 108 3.26 -2.36 12.23
CA GLU A 108 4.11 -1.42 11.52
C GLU A 108 5.51 -1.99 11.22
N CYS A 109 5.95 -1.92 9.97
CA CYS A 109 7.27 -2.39 9.52
C CYS A 109 7.59 -3.87 9.84
N ALA A 110 6.58 -4.70 10.13
CA ALA A 110 6.81 -6.05 10.64
C ALA A 110 7.70 -6.92 9.73
N PHE A 111 7.59 -6.76 8.41
CA PHE A 111 8.42 -7.43 7.38
C PHE A 111 9.12 -6.42 6.47
N GLU A 112 9.30 -5.17 6.92
CA GLU A 112 10.01 -4.18 6.13
C GLU A 112 11.44 -4.68 5.82
N GLY A 113 11.92 -4.51 4.59
CA GLY A 113 13.28 -4.89 4.20
C GLY A 113 13.56 -6.39 4.17
N CYS A 114 12.55 -7.27 4.32
CA CYS A 114 12.71 -8.73 4.12
C CYS A 114 12.95 -9.07 2.64
N SER A 115 14.11 -8.67 2.10
CA SER A 115 14.40 -8.67 0.67
C SER A 115 14.44 -10.06 0.03
N SER A 116 14.54 -11.14 0.81
CA SER A 116 14.54 -12.52 0.33
C SER A 116 13.17 -13.22 0.44
N LEU A 117 12.16 -12.55 1.03
CA LEU A 117 10.83 -13.12 1.20
C LEU A 117 10.15 -13.20 -0.16
N THR A 118 9.85 -14.41 -0.62
CA THR A 118 9.31 -14.64 -1.98
C THR A 118 7.79 -14.78 -2.01
N SER A 119 7.23 -15.28 -0.91
CA SER A 119 5.80 -15.50 -0.69
C SER A 119 5.53 -15.55 0.82
N ILE A 120 4.30 -15.20 1.21
CA ILE A 120 3.80 -15.32 2.58
C ILE A 120 2.32 -15.66 2.56
N GLU A 121 1.91 -16.64 3.35
CA GLU A 121 0.50 -16.97 3.53
C GLU A 121 -0.09 -16.13 4.66
N LEU A 122 -1.09 -15.30 4.33
CA LEU A 122 -1.77 -14.44 5.29
C LEU A 122 -2.96 -15.18 5.94
N PRO A 123 -3.11 -15.14 7.27
CA PRO A 123 -4.24 -15.77 7.97
C PRO A 123 -5.59 -15.19 7.52
N ALA A 124 -6.61 -16.05 7.37
CA ALA A 124 -7.94 -15.63 6.94
C ALA A 124 -8.64 -14.65 7.91
N GLY A 125 -8.26 -14.67 9.19
CA GLY A 125 -8.78 -13.76 10.23
C GLY A 125 -8.10 -12.39 10.26
N LEU A 126 -7.13 -12.13 9.39
CA LEU A 126 -6.40 -10.87 9.35
C LEU A 126 -7.29 -9.72 8.85
N THR A 127 -7.32 -8.62 9.62
CA THR A 127 -8.20 -7.47 9.41
C THR A 127 -7.45 -6.19 9.05
N SER A 128 -6.17 -6.06 9.42
CA SER A 128 -5.33 -4.91 9.07
C SER A 128 -3.87 -5.29 8.75
N LEU A 129 -3.29 -4.54 7.81
CA LEU A 129 -1.85 -4.40 7.59
C LEU A 129 -1.47 -2.96 7.89
N ASP A 130 -0.56 -2.73 8.82
CA ASP A 130 -0.17 -1.39 9.26
C ASP A 130 0.94 -0.79 8.38
N TRP A 131 1.37 0.43 8.69
CA TRP A 131 2.34 1.20 7.89
C TRP A 131 3.60 0.39 7.55
N CYS A 132 3.98 0.41 6.27
CA CYS A 132 5.17 -0.26 5.74
C CYS A 132 5.30 -1.76 6.07
N ALA A 133 4.20 -2.46 6.39
CA ALA A 133 4.27 -3.85 6.89
C ALA A 133 5.08 -4.82 6.01
N PHE A 134 5.09 -4.63 4.69
CA PHE A 134 5.90 -5.40 3.72
C PHE A 134 6.77 -4.50 2.83
N GLY A 135 7.06 -3.26 3.25
CA GLY A 135 7.88 -2.34 2.47
C GLY A 135 9.26 -2.95 2.18
N GLY A 136 9.80 -2.79 0.97
CA GLY A 136 11.11 -3.30 0.60
C GLY A 136 11.24 -4.83 0.54
N CYS A 137 10.14 -5.59 0.59
CA CYS A 137 10.13 -7.03 0.28
C CYS A 137 10.37 -7.27 -1.23
N SER A 138 11.56 -6.93 -1.71
CA SER A 138 11.87 -6.81 -3.14
C SER A 138 11.80 -8.11 -3.93
N SER A 139 11.88 -9.28 -3.27
CA SER A 139 11.68 -10.60 -3.89
C SER A 139 10.25 -11.12 -3.81
N LEU A 140 9.32 -10.41 -3.17
CA LEU A 140 7.93 -10.85 -3.03
C LEU A 140 7.24 -10.81 -4.39
N THR A 141 6.86 -11.99 -4.90
CA THR A 141 6.32 -12.13 -6.27
C THR A 141 4.79 -12.15 -6.33
N LEU A 142 4.18 -12.68 -5.27
CA LEU A 142 2.75 -12.87 -5.09
C LEU A 142 2.41 -12.73 -3.61
N ILE A 143 1.30 -12.06 -3.32
CA ILE A 143 0.67 -12.07 -2.00
C ILE A 143 -0.85 -12.13 -2.16
N GLU A 144 -1.47 -13.07 -1.45
CA GLU A 144 -2.92 -13.20 -1.41
C GLU A 144 -3.46 -12.46 -0.19
N LEU A 145 -4.22 -11.39 -0.44
CA LEU A 145 -4.84 -10.61 0.64
C LEU A 145 -6.12 -11.30 1.12
N PRO A 146 -6.31 -11.46 2.45
CA PRO A 146 -7.50 -12.12 2.97
C PRO A 146 -8.75 -11.28 2.73
N ALA A 147 -9.87 -11.94 2.42
CA ALA A 147 -11.14 -11.26 2.10
C ALA A 147 -11.70 -10.40 3.25
N GLY A 148 -11.32 -10.71 4.50
CA GLY A 148 -11.71 -9.96 5.70
C GLY A 148 -10.85 -8.73 5.99
N LEU A 149 -9.85 -8.42 5.14
CA LEU A 149 -8.99 -7.26 5.32
C LEU A 149 -9.79 -5.96 5.09
N THR A 150 -9.77 -5.09 6.08
CA THR A 150 -10.54 -3.82 6.10
C THR A 150 -9.66 -2.58 6.13
N SER A 151 -8.36 -2.73 6.41
CA SER A 151 -7.41 -1.63 6.49
C SER A 151 -6.07 -1.99 5.87
N LEU A 152 -5.54 -1.09 5.04
CA LEU A 152 -4.17 -1.07 4.55
C LEU A 152 -3.54 0.26 4.96
N GLY A 153 -2.44 0.21 5.71
CA GLY A 153 -1.63 1.37 6.01
C GLY A 153 -0.95 1.93 4.75
N ASP A 154 -0.34 3.11 4.91
CA ASP A 154 0.51 3.67 3.86
C ASP A 154 1.79 2.83 3.70
N CYS A 155 2.40 2.88 2.51
CA CYS A 155 3.65 2.16 2.18
C CYS A 155 3.63 0.63 2.31
N VAL A 156 2.49 -0.03 2.54
CA VAL A 156 2.44 -1.46 2.91
C VAL A 156 3.23 -2.36 1.95
N PHE A 157 3.16 -2.14 0.64
CA PHE A 157 3.90 -2.89 -0.37
C PHE A 157 4.90 -2.01 -1.15
N SER A 158 5.33 -0.89 -0.57
CA SER A 158 6.35 -0.04 -1.21
C SER A 158 7.59 -0.86 -1.54
N ASP A 159 8.21 -0.63 -2.69
CA ASP A 159 9.44 -1.27 -3.16
C ASP A 159 9.40 -2.82 -3.19
N CYS A 160 8.19 -3.40 -3.24
CA CYS A 160 8.00 -4.81 -3.60
C CYS A 160 8.24 -5.00 -5.11
N SER A 161 9.50 -4.81 -5.55
CA SER A 161 9.86 -4.67 -6.96
C SER A 161 9.58 -5.90 -7.83
N SER A 162 9.51 -7.09 -7.24
CA SER A 162 9.18 -8.35 -7.95
C SER A 162 7.68 -8.68 -7.97
N LEU A 163 6.83 -7.87 -7.32
CA LEU A 163 5.40 -8.14 -7.22
C LEU A 163 4.75 -7.95 -8.60
N THR A 164 4.24 -9.04 -9.17
CA THR A 164 3.74 -9.04 -10.56
C THR A 164 2.23 -8.78 -10.65
N SER A 165 1.50 -9.15 -9.60
CA SER A 165 0.05 -9.01 -9.47
C SER A 165 -0.35 -8.96 -7.99
N ILE A 166 -1.44 -8.26 -7.70
CA ILE A 166 -2.06 -8.21 -6.38
C ILE A 166 -3.57 -8.00 -6.55
N GLU A 167 -4.37 -8.77 -5.82
CA GLU A 167 -5.82 -8.59 -5.78
C GLU A 167 -6.19 -7.84 -4.50
N LEU A 168 -6.82 -6.68 -4.65
CA LEU A 168 -7.28 -5.88 -3.51
C LEU A 168 -8.64 -6.39 -3.02
N PRO A 169 -8.82 -6.64 -1.70
CA PRO A 169 -10.07 -7.12 -1.15
C PRO A 169 -11.19 -6.08 -1.27
N ALA A 170 -12.41 -6.55 -1.51
CA ALA A 170 -13.57 -5.70 -1.77
C ALA A 170 -14.01 -4.84 -0.57
N GLY A 171 -13.57 -5.18 0.65
CA GLY A 171 -13.90 -4.45 1.88
C GLY A 171 -13.16 -3.12 2.04
N LEU A 172 -12.14 -2.86 1.21
CA LEU A 172 -11.37 -1.62 1.24
C LEU A 172 -12.10 -0.49 0.48
N THR A 173 -11.97 0.75 0.96
CA THR A 173 -12.66 1.93 0.41
C THR A 173 -11.73 2.99 -0.19
N SER A 174 -10.42 2.84 0.00
CA SER A 174 -9.38 3.73 -0.53
C SER A 174 -8.05 3.01 -0.62
N ILE A 175 -7.16 3.48 -1.50
CA ILE A 175 -5.73 3.13 -1.46
C ILE A 175 -4.99 4.30 -0.82
N GLY A 176 -4.22 4.00 0.22
CA GLY A 176 -3.40 4.98 0.93
C GLY A 176 -2.24 5.50 0.10
N SER A 177 -1.42 6.32 0.72
CA SER A 177 -0.23 6.88 0.08
C SER A 177 0.86 5.82 -0.04
N TYR A 178 1.61 5.83 -1.14
CA TYR A 178 2.77 4.96 -1.39
C TYR A 178 2.51 3.44 -1.31
N VAL A 179 1.25 2.98 -1.27
CA VAL A 179 0.92 1.57 -0.97
C VAL A 179 1.60 0.58 -1.91
N LEU A 180 1.76 0.93 -3.20
CA LEU A 180 2.46 0.16 -4.23
C LEU A 180 3.52 1.04 -4.94
N ASP A 181 4.12 2.02 -4.26
CA ASP A 181 5.27 2.77 -4.82
C ASP A 181 6.42 1.79 -5.12
N GLY A 182 7.12 1.95 -6.25
CA GLY A 182 8.29 1.12 -6.59
C GLY A 182 7.98 -0.34 -6.95
N CYS A 183 6.71 -0.76 -7.06
CA CYS A 183 6.31 -2.08 -7.56
C CYS A 183 6.55 -2.23 -9.07
N SER A 184 7.81 -2.18 -9.48
CA SER A 184 8.25 -2.04 -10.88
C SER A 184 7.88 -3.22 -11.78
N SER A 185 7.62 -4.41 -11.23
CA SER A 185 7.13 -5.58 -11.99
C SER A 185 5.61 -5.69 -12.09
N LEU A 186 4.84 -4.82 -11.41
CA LEU A 186 3.38 -4.89 -11.40
C LEU A 186 2.85 -4.52 -12.79
N THR A 187 2.17 -5.46 -13.45
CA THR A 187 1.76 -5.28 -14.86
C THR A 187 0.35 -4.72 -15.02
N SER A 188 -0.54 -5.06 -14.09
CA SER A 188 -1.91 -4.56 -14.05
C SER A 188 -2.49 -4.67 -12.64
N ILE A 189 -3.49 -3.83 -12.35
CA ILE A 189 -4.26 -3.90 -11.12
C ILE A 189 -5.70 -3.47 -11.39
N LYS A 190 -6.66 -4.08 -10.68
CA LYS A 190 -8.07 -3.68 -10.71
C LYS A 190 -8.47 -3.18 -9.33
N LEU A 191 -8.90 -1.93 -9.26
CA LEU A 191 -9.41 -1.36 -8.02
C LEU A 191 -10.87 -1.81 -7.78
N PRO A 192 -11.23 -2.20 -6.54
CA PRO A 192 -12.61 -2.55 -6.19
C PRO A 192 -13.59 -1.38 -6.37
N ALA A 193 -14.87 -1.70 -6.63
CA ALA A 193 -15.90 -0.70 -6.94
C ALA A 193 -16.16 0.33 -5.82
N GLY A 194 -15.83 -0.01 -4.57
CA GLY A 194 -16.01 0.86 -3.40
C GLY A 194 -14.96 1.97 -3.26
N TYR A 195 -13.92 1.98 -4.10
CA TYR A 195 -12.83 2.95 -3.98
C TYR A 195 -13.23 4.32 -4.51
N THR A 196 -13.08 5.35 -3.66
CA THR A 196 -13.44 6.74 -4.02
C THR A 196 -12.23 7.63 -4.31
N SER A 197 -11.03 7.23 -3.88
CA SER A 197 -9.79 8.01 -4.04
C SER A 197 -8.55 7.13 -4.19
N ILE A 198 -7.56 7.64 -4.92
CA ILE A 198 -6.19 7.12 -4.98
C ILE A 198 -5.26 8.10 -4.24
N GLY A 199 -4.55 7.60 -3.23
CA GLY A 199 -3.61 8.38 -2.43
C GLY A 199 -2.37 8.85 -3.19
N ASP A 200 -1.57 9.68 -2.53
CA ASP A 200 -0.38 10.25 -3.12
C ASP A 200 0.68 9.15 -3.36
N ASN A 201 1.33 9.15 -4.51
CA ASN A 201 2.37 8.19 -4.92
C ASN A 201 1.92 6.72 -4.87
N ALA A 202 0.61 6.42 -4.80
CA ALA A 202 0.11 5.07 -4.55
C ALA A 202 0.62 4.00 -5.53
N PHE A 203 0.89 4.36 -6.78
CA PHE A 203 1.46 3.51 -7.84
C PHE A 203 2.68 4.16 -8.50
N LYS A 204 3.39 5.03 -7.78
CA LYS A 204 4.59 5.67 -8.30
C LYS A 204 5.63 4.59 -8.68
N ASP A 205 6.33 4.82 -9.78
CA ASP A 205 7.38 3.95 -10.33
C ASP A 205 6.97 2.48 -10.58
N CYS A 206 5.67 2.19 -10.73
CA CYS A 206 5.13 0.94 -11.28
C CYS A 206 5.41 0.85 -12.80
N SER A 207 6.69 0.81 -13.17
CA SER A 207 7.17 1.02 -14.54
C SER A 207 6.72 -0.04 -15.55
N SER A 208 6.40 -1.27 -15.13
CA SER A 208 5.83 -2.32 -15.99
C SER A 208 4.30 -2.29 -16.11
N MET A 209 3.61 -1.36 -15.43
CA MET A 209 2.16 -1.30 -15.44
C MET A 209 1.66 -0.88 -16.82
N THR A 210 0.92 -1.77 -17.49
CA THR A 210 0.39 -1.53 -18.84
C THR A 210 -1.06 -1.06 -18.83
N SER A 211 -1.81 -1.41 -17.78
CA SER A 211 -3.22 -1.09 -17.61
C SER A 211 -3.62 -1.04 -16.13
N ILE A 212 -4.64 -0.24 -15.84
CA ILE A 212 -5.29 -0.19 -14.52
C ILE A 212 -6.81 -0.07 -14.70
N GLY A 213 -7.55 -0.87 -13.94
CA GLY A 213 -9.01 -0.78 -13.86
C GLY A 213 -9.43 0.18 -12.76
N LEU A 214 -9.85 1.40 -13.13
CA LEU A 214 -10.39 2.39 -12.19
C LEU A 214 -11.90 2.14 -11.92
N PRO A 215 -12.39 2.35 -10.69
CA PRO A 215 -13.79 2.17 -10.37
C PRO A 215 -14.61 3.40 -10.80
N ALA A 216 -15.87 3.18 -11.18
CA ALA A 216 -16.77 4.26 -11.64
C ALA A 216 -17.00 5.35 -10.58
N GLY A 217 -16.89 5.01 -9.30
CA GLY A 217 -17.06 5.93 -8.16
C GLY A 217 -15.80 6.71 -7.77
N LEU A 218 -14.68 6.58 -8.49
CA LEU A 218 -13.46 7.31 -8.18
C LEU A 218 -13.64 8.82 -8.44
N THR A 219 -13.31 9.62 -7.43
CA THR A 219 -13.49 11.08 -7.44
C THR A 219 -12.18 11.85 -7.46
N SER A 220 -11.08 11.25 -7.02
CA SER A 220 -9.76 11.90 -6.93
C SER A 220 -8.58 10.96 -7.20
N ILE A 221 -7.54 11.52 -7.83
CA ILE A 221 -6.22 10.92 -8.03
C ILE A 221 -5.18 11.84 -7.39
N GLY A 222 -4.36 11.31 -6.48
CA GLY A 222 -3.38 12.05 -5.69
C GLY A 222 -2.17 12.59 -6.46
N PHE A 223 -1.32 13.33 -5.74
CA PHE A 223 -0.01 13.78 -6.19
C PHE A 223 0.85 12.58 -6.57
N HIS A 224 1.51 12.61 -7.74
CA HIS A 224 2.40 11.54 -8.22
C HIS A 224 1.79 10.13 -8.26
N ALA A 225 0.47 9.98 -8.21
CA ALA A 225 -0.18 8.67 -8.04
C ALA A 225 0.28 7.60 -9.04
N PHE A 226 0.61 7.98 -10.28
CA PHE A 226 1.14 7.14 -11.35
C PHE A 226 2.43 7.73 -11.95
N PHE A 227 3.18 8.53 -11.19
CA PHE A 227 4.46 9.08 -11.64
C PHE A 227 5.37 7.92 -12.06
N GLY A 228 6.02 8.00 -13.23
CA GLY A 228 6.98 6.99 -13.68
C GLY A 228 6.37 5.65 -14.12
N CYS A 229 5.03 5.53 -14.25
CA CYS A 229 4.36 4.39 -14.88
C CYS A 229 4.61 4.35 -16.40
N SER A 230 5.86 4.14 -16.79
CA SER A 230 6.35 4.35 -18.15
C SER A 230 5.77 3.39 -19.19
N SER A 231 5.26 2.22 -18.80
CA SER A 231 4.59 1.26 -19.70
C SER A 231 3.08 1.50 -19.84
N LEU A 232 2.49 2.45 -19.11
CA LEU A 232 1.04 2.67 -19.12
C LEU A 232 0.62 3.27 -20.47
N THR A 233 -0.13 2.51 -21.27
CA THR A 233 -0.43 2.88 -22.66
C THR A 233 -1.71 3.72 -22.80
N SER A 234 -2.69 3.46 -21.94
CA SER A 234 -3.98 4.15 -21.87
C SER A 234 -4.60 3.94 -20.49
N ILE A 235 -5.48 4.84 -20.10
CA ILE A 235 -6.27 4.74 -18.87
C ILE A 235 -7.66 5.30 -19.11
N GLU A 236 -8.69 4.57 -18.68
CA GLU A 236 -10.07 5.05 -18.71
C GLU A 236 -10.36 5.83 -17.43
N LEU A 237 -10.45 7.16 -17.55
CA LEU A 237 -10.81 8.02 -16.43
C LEU A 237 -12.33 7.97 -16.19
N PRO A 238 -12.79 7.75 -14.94
CA PRO A 238 -14.22 7.66 -14.65
C PRO A 238 -14.91 9.02 -14.79
N ALA A 239 -16.17 8.99 -15.20
CA ALA A 239 -16.95 10.21 -15.47
C ALA A 239 -17.12 11.12 -14.25
N GLY A 240 -17.12 10.55 -13.04
CA GLY A 240 -17.24 11.26 -11.77
C GLY A 240 -15.93 11.85 -11.23
N LEU A 241 -14.82 11.72 -11.95
CA LEU A 241 -13.52 12.19 -11.48
C LEU A 241 -13.47 13.73 -11.43
N THR A 242 -13.20 14.26 -10.24
CA THR A 242 -13.21 15.71 -9.96
C THR A 242 -11.82 16.32 -9.85
N SER A 243 -10.79 15.54 -9.53
CA SER A 243 -9.43 16.05 -9.38
C SER A 243 -8.35 15.06 -9.83
N ILE A 244 -7.34 15.61 -10.51
CA ILE A 244 -6.08 14.96 -10.85
C ILE A 244 -4.94 15.77 -10.22
N GLY A 245 -4.20 15.14 -9.33
CA GLY A 245 -3.10 15.73 -8.56
C GLY A 245 -1.94 16.19 -9.44
N ARG A 246 -1.06 17.00 -8.84
CA ARG A 246 0.16 17.50 -9.51
C ARG A 246 1.02 16.31 -9.93
N SER A 247 1.48 16.33 -11.17
CA SER A 247 2.36 15.29 -11.73
C SER A 247 1.81 13.86 -11.60
N ALA A 248 0.48 13.68 -11.53
CA ALA A 248 -0.15 12.39 -11.29
C ALA A 248 0.22 11.31 -12.32
N PHE A 249 0.38 11.66 -13.59
CA PHE A 249 0.80 10.79 -14.70
C PHE A 249 2.12 11.28 -15.33
N GLU A 250 2.95 11.99 -14.57
CA GLU A 250 4.22 12.44 -15.10
C GLU A 250 5.11 11.25 -15.50
N ASN A 251 5.80 11.35 -16.63
CA ASN A 251 6.66 10.31 -17.21
C ASN A 251 5.95 8.97 -17.53
N CYS A 252 4.63 8.99 -17.75
CA CYS A 252 3.91 7.89 -18.43
C CYS A 252 4.25 7.87 -19.92
N SER A 253 5.50 7.57 -20.26
CA SER A 253 6.07 7.80 -21.59
C SER A 253 5.48 6.94 -22.70
N SER A 254 4.87 5.80 -22.40
CA SER A 254 4.14 4.96 -23.37
C SER A 254 2.68 5.34 -23.57
N MET A 255 2.16 6.33 -22.84
CA MET A 255 0.75 6.73 -22.96
C MET A 255 0.49 7.35 -24.32
N THR A 256 -0.39 6.73 -25.11
CA THR A 256 -0.66 7.14 -26.50
C THR A 256 -1.91 8.00 -26.64
N SER A 257 -2.88 7.79 -25.76
CA SER A 257 -4.14 8.54 -25.74
C SER A 257 -4.69 8.66 -24.33
N ILE A 258 -5.40 9.76 -24.09
CA ILE A 258 -6.13 10.00 -22.86
C ILE A 258 -7.48 10.66 -23.16
N LYS A 259 -8.52 10.21 -22.48
CA LYS A 259 -9.85 10.82 -22.52
C LYS A 259 -10.14 11.47 -21.19
N LEU A 260 -10.30 12.79 -21.19
CA LEU A 260 -10.65 13.53 -19.99
C LEU A 260 -12.14 13.36 -19.65
N PRO A 261 -12.52 13.35 -18.36
CA PRO A 261 -13.92 13.23 -17.94
C PRO A 261 -14.76 14.41 -18.45
N ALA A 262 -16.07 14.22 -18.62
CA ALA A 262 -16.97 15.29 -19.04
C ALA A 262 -17.22 16.36 -17.96
N GLY A 263 -17.00 16.02 -16.68
CA GLY A 263 -17.21 16.88 -15.54
C GLY A 263 -16.14 17.97 -15.37
N PRO A 264 -16.35 18.91 -14.42
CA PRO A 264 -15.34 19.90 -14.05
C PRO A 264 -14.20 19.22 -13.30
N THR A 265 -13.24 18.65 -14.04
CA THR A 265 -12.07 18.00 -13.46
C THR A 265 -10.94 19.02 -13.30
N SER A 266 -10.52 19.27 -12.06
CA SER A 266 -9.32 20.07 -11.80
C SER A 266 -8.07 19.26 -12.12
N ILE A 267 -7.34 19.65 -13.16
CA ILE A 267 -6.07 19.03 -13.54
C ILE A 267 -4.94 19.94 -13.06
N SER A 268 -4.10 19.42 -12.18
CA SER A 268 -3.01 20.18 -11.58
C SER A 268 -1.82 20.33 -12.55
N GLU A 269 -0.85 21.18 -12.16
CA GLU A 269 0.39 21.38 -12.92
C GLU A 269 1.13 20.05 -13.15
N GLY A 270 1.72 19.88 -14.32
CA GLY A 270 2.54 18.71 -14.66
C GLY A 270 1.82 17.38 -14.71
N ALA A 271 0.48 17.32 -14.56
CA ALA A 271 -0.27 16.07 -14.43
C ALA A 271 0.03 15.03 -15.51
N PHE A 272 0.33 15.44 -16.74
CA PHE A 272 0.72 14.59 -17.88
C PHE A 272 2.09 14.99 -18.44
N SER A 273 2.96 15.56 -17.61
CA SER A 273 4.30 15.98 -18.00
C SER A 273 5.12 14.78 -18.49
N GLY A 274 5.90 14.94 -19.56
CA GLY A 274 6.76 13.84 -20.06
C GLY A 274 6.02 12.64 -20.66
N CYS A 275 4.70 12.73 -20.91
CA CYS A 275 3.95 11.75 -21.71
C CYS A 275 4.33 11.85 -23.20
N SER A 276 5.55 11.42 -23.53
CA SER A 276 6.21 11.67 -24.81
C SER A 276 5.63 10.89 -26.00
N SER A 277 4.86 9.82 -25.77
CA SER A 277 4.16 9.08 -26.83
C SER A 277 2.72 9.53 -27.06
N LEU A 278 2.25 10.57 -26.35
CA LEU A 278 0.87 11.00 -26.43
C LEU A 278 0.59 11.59 -27.82
N THR A 279 -0.44 11.06 -28.50
CA THR A 279 -0.83 11.47 -29.86
C THR A 279 -2.23 12.05 -29.94
N SER A 280 -3.10 11.71 -28.98
CA SER A 280 -4.50 12.16 -28.97
C SER A 280 -4.97 12.46 -27.54
N ILE A 281 -5.57 13.63 -27.36
CA ILE A 281 -6.26 14.02 -26.12
C ILE A 281 -7.71 14.33 -26.48
N GLU A 282 -8.64 13.61 -25.87
CA GLU A 282 -10.07 13.91 -25.96
C GLU A 282 -10.48 14.84 -24.81
N LEU A 283 -10.94 16.04 -25.19
CA LEU A 283 -11.35 17.10 -24.26
C LEU A 283 -12.89 17.16 -24.18
N PRO A 284 -13.45 17.45 -22.99
CA PRO A 284 -14.85 17.81 -22.90
C PRO A 284 -15.08 19.23 -23.44
N ALA A 285 -16.30 19.51 -23.90
CA ALA A 285 -16.66 20.70 -24.67
C ALA A 285 -16.43 22.06 -23.96
N SER A 286 -16.09 22.06 -22.67
CA SER A 286 -15.89 23.25 -21.83
C SER A 286 -14.53 23.31 -21.12
N PHE A 287 -13.58 22.43 -21.48
CA PHE A 287 -12.30 22.36 -20.79
C PHE A 287 -11.36 23.52 -21.17
N ASP A 288 -10.93 24.30 -20.18
CA ASP A 288 -9.84 25.25 -20.35
C ASP A 288 -8.50 24.52 -20.12
N LEU A 289 -7.79 24.27 -21.22
CA LEU A 289 -6.52 23.55 -21.19
C LEU A 289 -5.41 24.43 -20.58
N ARG A 290 -4.98 24.08 -19.37
CA ARG A 290 -3.72 24.61 -18.83
C ARG A 290 -2.54 23.89 -19.46
N MET A 291 -1.81 24.59 -20.34
CA MET A 291 -0.63 24.03 -21.03
C MET A 291 0.42 23.47 -20.06
N SER A 292 0.52 24.00 -18.83
CA SER A 292 1.46 23.50 -17.82
C SER A 292 1.15 22.09 -17.33
N SER A 293 -0.08 21.59 -17.49
CA SER A 293 -0.43 20.20 -17.18
C SER A 293 0.11 19.19 -18.19
N PHE A 294 0.53 19.63 -19.37
CA PHE A 294 0.99 18.78 -20.49
C PHE A 294 2.42 19.15 -20.95
N ALA A 295 3.26 19.64 -20.04
CA ALA A 295 4.64 19.99 -20.37
C ALA A 295 5.42 18.78 -20.95
N GLY A 296 6.14 18.95 -22.06
CA GLY A 296 6.90 17.85 -22.67
C GLY A 296 6.08 16.81 -23.45
N VAL A 297 4.77 17.03 -23.62
CA VAL A 297 3.93 16.29 -24.58
C VAL A 297 4.26 16.72 -26.03
N PRO A 298 4.23 15.82 -27.03
CA PRO A 298 4.56 16.17 -28.41
C PRO A 298 3.67 17.29 -28.97
N PRO A 299 4.23 18.29 -29.69
CA PRO A 299 3.44 19.33 -30.36
C PRO A 299 2.48 18.80 -31.42
N SER A 300 2.73 17.59 -31.94
CA SER A 300 1.86 16.90 -32.91
C SER A 300 0.62 16.27 -32.28
N THR A 301 0.45 16.35 -30.96
CA THR A 301 -0.69 15.78 -30.24
C THR A 301 -1.98 16.44 -30.72
N ILE A 302 -2.92 15.63 -31.22
CA ILE A 302 -4.20 16.11 -31.72
C ILE A 302 -5.14 16.31 -30.54
N LEU A 303 -5.63 17.54 -30.38
CA LEU A 303 -6.73 17.86 -29.46
C LEU A 303 -8.06 17.60 -30.16
N ARG A 304 -8.85 16.65 -29.66
CA ARG A 304 -10.19 16.36 -30.16
C ARG A 304 -11.20 16.84 -29.13
N SER A 305 -11.97 17.89 -29.45
CA SER A 305 -13.16 18.21 -28.67
C SER A 305 -14.29 17.27 -29.04
N LEU A 306 -14.96 16.70 -28.04
CA LEU A 306 -16.19 15.96 -28.30
C LEU A 306 -17.26 16.94 -28.81
N PRO A 307 -17.99 16.60 -29.89
CA PRO A 307 -19.03 17.48 -30.42
C PRO A 307 -20.09 17.73 -29.34
N ILE A 308 -20.52 18.98 -29.22
CA ILE A 308 -21.72 19.33 -28.46
C ILE A 308 -22.85 18.53 -29.13
N HIS A 309 -23.36 17.49 -28.49
CA HIS A 309 -24.69 16.99 -28.82
C HIS A 309 -25.65 18.13 -28.49
N ARG A 310 -25.87 19.02 -29.47
CA ARG A 310 -27.05 19.88 -29.50
C ARG A 310 -28.21 18.91 -29.66
N ASP A 311 -28.84 18.55 -28.56
CA ASP A 311 -30.24 18.15 -28.61
C ASP A 311 -30.98 19.33 -29.27
N ALA A 312 -31.23 19.18 -30.58
CA ALA A 312 -32.11 20.08 -31.28
C ALA A 312 -33.47 20.00 -30.59
N PRO A 313 -34.09 21.11 -30.16
CA PRO A 313 -35.45 21.04 -29.67
C PRO A 313 -36.32 20.51 -30.81
N ALA A 314 -37.00 19.38 -30.55
CA ALA A 314 -38.05 18.89 -31.41
C ALA A 314 -39.01 20.05 -31.69
N THR A 315 -39.01 20.53 -32.92
CA THR A 315 -40.07 21.38 -33.44
C THR A 315 -41.31 20.48 -33.53
N VAL A 316 -42.17 20.62 -32.52
CA VAL A 316 -43.54 20.09 -32.49
C VAL A 316 -44.42 21.13 -33.24
N PRO A 317 -45.41 20.68 -34.03
CA PRO A 317 -45.65 21.14 -35.40
C PRO A 317 -46.30 22.52 -35.54
#